data_AF-A0A354IAH8-F1
#
_entry.id   AF-A0A354IAH8-F1
#
_cell.length_a   1.000
_cell.length_b   1.000
_cell.length_c   1.000
_cell.angle_alpha   90.00
_cell.angle_beta   90.00
_cell.angle_gamma   90.00
#
_symmetry.space_group_name_H-M   'P 1'
#
loop_
_entity.id
_entity.type
_entity.pdbx_description
1 polymer ?
#
loop_
_entity_poly.entity_id
_entity_poly.type
_entity_poly.pdbx_seq_one_letter_code
_entity_poly.pdbx_strand_id
1 'polypeptide(L)'
;MQRKRNGYGIMESYAGYGLTRERAKILLKECVAGKHTELVQSAARQAKPDISKWIISSIVDGKSLHDMEVRWELGETEIMPCCRNSFYAYRKLTLAILDKMLQGKETA
;
A
#
# COMPACT_ATOMS: atom_id res chain seq x y z
N MET A 1 15.61 -14.56 26.59
CA MET A 1 14.20 -14.69 26.16
C MET A 1 13.54 -13.31 26.18
N GLN A 2 13.46 -12.62 25.03
CA GLN A 2 12.70 -11.37 24.93
C GLN A 2 11.37 -11.61 24.21
N ARG A 3 10.32 -11.09 24.83
CA ARG A 3 8.89 -11.37 24.61
C ARG A 3 8.46 -11.01 23.18
N LYS A 4 7.78 -11.96 22.52
CA LYS A 4 6.99 -11.71 21.30
C LYS A 4 5.96 -10.61 21.59
N ARG A 5 6.12 -9.45 20.95
CA ARG A 5 5.09 -8.41 20.92
C ARG A 5 4.02 -8.83 19.90
N ASN A 6 2.94 -9.44 20.40
CA ASN A 6 1.68 -9.62 19.68
C ASN A 6 0.93 -8.27 19.62
N GLY A 7 1.44 -7.33 18.82
CA GLY A 7 0.68 -6.14 18.42
C GLY A 7 0.74 -6.08 16.91
N TYR A 8 -0.40 -5.88 16.25
CA TYR A 8 -0.55 -5.73 14.79
C TYR A 8 0.76 -5.28 14.15
N GLY A 9 1.50 -6.24 13.58
CA GLY A 9 2.92 -6.10 13.29
C GLY A 9 3.14 -5.12 12.15
N ILE A 10 3.15 -3.83 12.46
CA ILE A 10 3.61 -2.79 11.54
C ILE A 10 5.11 -3.03 11.38
N MET A 11 5.46 -3.73 10.31
CA MET A 11 6.86 -3.96 9.97
C MET A 11 7.41 -2.67 9.40
N GLU A 12 8.37 -2.06 10.08
CA GLU A 12 8.92 -0.75 9.69
C GLU A 12 9.55 -0.81 8.29
N SER A 13 10.14 -1.94 7.92
CA SER A 13 10.77 -2.18 6.63
C SER A 13 9.90 -3.01 5.68
N TYR A 14 10.16 -2.86 4.37
CA TYR A 14 9.56 -3.71 3.34
C TYR A 14 9.92 -5.20 3.50
N ALA A 15 11.11 -5.50 4.07
CA ALA A 15 11.60 -6.86 4.24
C ALA A 15 10.67 -7.71 5.11
N GLY A 16 10.02 -7.11 6.11
CA GLY A 16 9.02 -7.82 6.90
C GLY A 16 7.82 -8.32 6.08
N TYR A 17 7.47 -7.60 5.01
CA TYR A 17 6.41 -8.01 4.08
C TYR A 17 6.90 -8.97 2.98
N GLY A 18 8.16 -9.40 3.02
CA GLY A 18 8.78 -10.22 1.98
C GLY A 18 9.15 -9.43 0.72
N LEU A 19 9.30 -8.10 0.82
CA LEU A 19 9.59 -7.23 -0.32
C LEU A 19 10.93 -6.50 -0.12
N THR A 20 11.73 -6.38 -1.18
CA THR A 20 12.92 -5.51 -1.14
C THR A 20 12.54 -4.05 -1.40
N ARG A 21 13.37 -3.10 -0.94
CA ARG A 21 13.12 -1.67 -1.18
C ARG A 21 13.19 -1.34 -2.68
N GLU A 22 14.10 -2.00 -3.39
CA GLU A 22 14.34 -1.87 -4.81
C GLU A 22 13.11 -2.34 -5.59
N ARG A 23 12.58 -3.52 -5.24
CA ARG A 23 11.36 -4.05 -5.87
C ARG A 23 10.15 -3.17 -5.60
N ALA A 24 9.99 -2.68 -4.37
CA ALA A 24 8.93 -1.73 -4.04
C ALA A 24 9.00 -0.44 -4.88
N LYS A 25 10.20 0.11 -5.10
CA LYS A 25 10.42 1.29 -5.96
C LYS A 25 10.05 1.00 -7.41
N ILE A 26 10.40 -0.18 -7.93
CA ILE A 26 10.05 -0.59 -9.30
C ILE A 26 8.53 -0.69 -9.44
N LEU A 27 7.87 -1.42 -8.53
CA LEU A 27 6.42 -1.59 -8.55
C LEU A 27 5.68 -0.25 -8.49
N LEU A 28 6.13 0.68 -7.64
CA LEU A 28 5.54 2.02 -7.58
C LEU A 28 5.66 2.76 -8.91
N LYS A 29 6.83 2.73 -9.56
CA LYS A 29 7.01 3.35 -10.88
C LYS A 29 6.10 2.72 -11.93
N GLU A 30 5.96 1.41 -11.92
CA GLU A 30 5.08 0.68 -12.83
C GLU A 30 3.61 1.04 -12.61
N CYS A 31 3.17 1.13 -11.35
CA CYS A 31 1.81 1.51 -11.00
C CYS A 31 1.49 2.96 -11.42
N VAL A 32 2.40 3.89 -11.16
CA VAL A 32 2.25 5.30 -11.59
C VAL A 32 2.24 5.42 -13.11
N ALA A 33 2.96 4.54 -13.82
CA ALA A 33 2.90 4.43 -15.28
C ALA A 33 1.62 3.75 -15.81
N GLY A 34 0.65 3.44 -14.94
CA GLY A 34 -0.63 2.83 -15.31
C GLY A 34 -0.58 1.32 -15.54
N LYS A 35 0.51 0.64 -15.14
CA LYS A 35 0.58 -0.83 -15.21
C LYS A 35 -0.14 -1.46 -14.01
N HIS A 36 -0.66 -2.67 -14.22
CA HIS A 36 -1.23 -3.51 -13.17
C HIS A 36 -2.41 -2.90 -12.39
N THR A 37 -3.12 -1.92 -12.96
CA THR A 37 -4.17 -1.15 -12.28
C THR A 37 -5.23 -2.03 -11.61
N GLU A 38 -5.70 -3.07 -12.28
CA GLU A 38 -6.67 -4.02 -11.73
C GLU A 38 -6.09 -4.84 -10.56
N LEU A 39 -4.84 -5.27 -10.67
CA LEU A 39 -4.15 -6.02 -9.62
C LEU A 39 -3.87 -5.13 -8.40
N VAL A 40 -3.56 -3.84 -8.60
CA VAL A 40 -3.40 -2.87 -7.51
C VAL A 40 -4.72 -2.70 -6.76
N GLN A 41 -5.85 -2.61 -7.47
CA GLN A 41 -7.16 -2.53 -6.83
C GLN A 41 -7.47 -3.79 -6.01
N SER A 42 -7.20 -4.98 -6.56
CA SER A 42 -7.37 -6.25 -5.86
C SER A 42 -6.47 -6.34 -4.62
N ALA A 43 -5.18 -6.03 -4.78
CA ALA A 43 -4.21 -6.04 -3.70
C ALA A 43 -4.57 -5.05 -2.57
N ALA A 44 -5.05 -3.85 -2.91
CA ALA A 44 -5.46 -2.86 -1.92
C ALA A 44 -6.70 -3.30 -1.14
N ARG A 45 -7.69 -3.92 -1.82
CA ARG A 45 -8.87 -4.50 -1.16
C ARG A 45 -8.47 -5.65 -0.23
N GLN A 46 -7.52 -6.50 -0.63
CA GLN A 46 -7.01 -7.58 0.23
C GLN A 46 -6.24 -7.05 1.44
N ALA A 47 -5.44 -6.00 1.26
CA ALA A 47 -4.66 -5.42 2.35
C ALA A 47 -5.54 -4.78 3.42
N LYS A 48 -6.49 -3.93 3.02
CA LYS A 48 -7.46 -3.28 3.91
C LYS A 48 -8.61 -2.67 3.09
N PRO A 49 -9.81 -3.29 3.07
CA PRO A 49 -10.95 -2.80 2.29
C PRO A 49 -11.35 -1.37 2.66
N ASP A 50 -11.41 -1.06 3.95
CA ASP A 50 -11.94 0.22 4.45
C ASP A 50 -11.15 1.44 3.99
N ILE A 51 -9.86 1.28 3.64
CA ILE A 51 -9.02 2.38 3.17
C ILE A 51 -8.48 2.18 1.75
N SER A 52 -9.00 1.19 1.02
CA SER A 52 -8.40 0.77 -0.25
C SER A 52 -8.35 1.92 -1.25
N LYS A 53 -9.36 2.81 -1.27
CA LYS A 53 -9.38 3.97 -2.19
C LYS A 53 -8.20 4.93 -1.97
N TRP A 54 -7.87 5.24 -0.72
CA TRP A 54 -6.73 6.12 -0.40
C TRP A 54 -5.39 5.42 -0.71
N ILE A 55 -5.29 4.12 -0.48
CA ILE A 55 -4.09 3.34 -0.83
C ILE A 55 -3.89 3.28 -2.34
N ILE A 56 -4.96 3.08 -3.11
CA ILE A 56 -4.92 3.09 -4.58
C ILE A 56 -4.45 4.46 -5.09
N SER A 57 -5.05 5.56 -4.64
CA SER A 57 -4.58 6.90 -5.01
C SER A 57 -3.13 7.15 -4.63
N SER A 58 -2.66 6.56 -3.52
CA SER A 58 -1.27 6.70 -3.12
C SER A 58 -0.27 5.97 -4.01
N ILE A 59 -0.68 4.84 -4.59
CA ILE A 59 0.16 3.96 -5.39
C ILE A 59 0.07 4.32 -6.88
N VAL A 60 -1.14 4.59 -7.38
CA VAL A 60 -1.42 4.87 -8.80
C VAL A 60 -1.23 6.35 -9.10
N ASP A 61 -1.87 7.23 -8.33
CA ASP A 61 -1.79 8.68 -8.58
C ASP A 61 -0.52 9.32 -7.98
N GLY A 62 0.32 8.51 -7.32
CA GLY A 62 1.54 8.97 -6.64
C GLY A 62 1.31 9.88 -5.44
N LYS A 63 0.06 9.99 -4.95
CA LYS A 63 -0.31 10.93 -3.88
C LYS A 63 0.27 10.49 -2.53
N SER A 64 0.82 11.44 -1.80
CA SER A 64 1.23 11.23 -0.42
C SER A 64 0.01 11.31 0.52
N LEU A 65 0.18 10.87 1.76
CA LEU A 65 -0.82 11.08 2.80
C LEU A 65 -1.12 12.58 2.97
N HIS A 66 -0.07 13.40 2.95
CA HIS A 66 -0.17 14.84 3.06
C HIS A 66 -1.03 15.45 1.94
N ASP A 67 -0.84 15.01 0.70
CA ASP A 67 -1.67 15.48 -0.43
C ASP A 67 -3.16 15.15 -0.23
N MET A 68 -3.46 14.03 0.44
CA MET A 68 -4.83 13.64 0.75
C MET A 68 -5.40 14.40 1.95
N GLU A 69 -4.58 14.69 2.96
CA GLU A 69 -4.94 15.54 4.10
C GLU A 69 -5.31 16.95 3.61
N VAL A 70 -4.50 17.55 2.72
CA VAL A 70 -4.80 18.85 2.10
C VAL A 70 -6.13 18.81 1.34
N ARG A 71 -6.39 17.77 0.54
CA ARG A 71 -7.67 17.63 -0.17
C ARG A 71 -8.87 17.50 0.77
N TRP A 72 -8.69 16.84 1.91
CA TRP A 72 -9.73 16.73 2.92
C TRP A 72 -9.99 18.08 3.59
N GLU A 73 -8.95 18.83 3.94
CA GLU A 73 -9.07 20.19 4.49
C GLU A 73 -9.78 21.15 3.52
N LEU A 74 -9.60 20.95 2.21
CA LEU A 74 -10.30 21.67 1.15
C LEU A 74 -11.74 21.17 0.88
N GLY A 75 -12.19 20.10 1.55
CA GLY A 75 -13.52 19.52 1.36
C GLY A 75 -13.69 18.71 0.07
N GLU A 76 -12.61 18.38 -0.64
CA GLU A 76 -12.64 17.64 -1.90
C GLU A 76 -12.76 16.11 -1.71
N THR A 77 -12.42 15.61 -0.52
CA THR A 77 -12.46 14.18 -0.20
C THR A 77 -12.88 13.94 1.24
N GLU A 78 -13.33 12.72 1.51
CA GLU A 78 -13.67 12.26 2.86
C GLU A 78 -12.41 12.03 3.72
N ILE A 79 -12.57 12.16 5.03
CA ILE A 79 -11.53 11.84 6.00
C ILE A 79 -11.14 10.37 5.90
N MET A 80 -9.85 10.09 5.82
CA MET A 80 -9.35 8.73 5.81
C MET A 80 -9.48 8.11 7.20
N PRO A 81 -10.13 6.93 7.35
CA PRO A 81 -10.35 6.32 8.66
C PRO A 81 -9.13 5.53 9.15
N CYS A 82 -7.91 6.09 9.04
CA CYS A 82 -6.73 5.48 9.65
C CYS A 82 -5.64 6.50 10.00
N CYS A 83 -4.77 6.12 10.94
CA CYS A 83 -3.62 6.94 11.30
C CYS A 83 -2.46 6.76 10.29
N ARG A 84 -1.56 7.73 10.27
CA ARG A 84 -0.38 7.78 9.37
C ARG A 84 0.43 6.47 9.35
N ASN A 85 0.72 5.90 10.51
CA ASN A 85 1.53 4.68 10.59
C ASN A 85 0.82 3.48 9.97
N SER A 86 -0.49 3.34 10.24
CA SER A 86 -1.31 2.31 9.61
C SER A 86 -1.38 2.49 8.11
N PHE A 87 -1.57 3.71 7.62
CA PHE A 87 -1.59 4.01 6.19
C PHE A 87 -0.34 3.50 5.47
N TYR A 88 0.86 3.84 5.95
CA TYR A 88 2.10 3.39 5.33
C TYR A 88 2.35 1.89 5.52
N ALA A 89 1.85 1.28 6.59
CA ALA A 89 1.87 -0.17 6.78
C ALA A 89 1.02 -0.88 5.72
N TYR A 90 -0.21 -0.43 5.51
CA TYR A 90 -1.11 -0.98 4.49
C TYR A 90 -0.59 -0.71 3.08
N ARG A 91 0.01 0.45 2.82
CA ARG A 91 0.67 0.74 1.53
C ARG A 91 1.79 -0.28 1.22
N LYS A 92 2.62 -0.61 2.21
CA LYS A 92 3.68 -1.64 2.08
C LYS A 92 3.09 -3.02 1.87
N LEU A 93 2.06 -3.38 2.64
CA LEU A 93 1.35 -4.66 2.50
C LEU A 93 0.74 -4.81 1.10
N THR A 94 0.08 -3.79 0.58
CA THR A 94 -0.49 -3.79 -0.78
C THR A 94 0.57 -4.08 -1.83
N LEU A 95 1.74 -3.44 -1.75
CA LEU A 95 2.83 -3.68 -2.69
C LEU A 95 3.36 -5.12 -2.61
N ALA A 96 3.42 -5.70 -1.40
CA ALA A 96 3.83 -7.09 -1.23
C ALA A 96 2.79 -8.09 -1.76
N ILE A 97 1.49 -7.81 -1.59
CA ILE A 97 0.41 -8.62 -2.17
C ILE A 97 0.46 -8.53 -3.71
N LEU A 98 0.61 -7.32 -4.25
CA LEU A 98 0.76 -7.09 -5.69
C LEU A 98 1.94 -7.87 -6.26
N ASP A 99 3.10 -7.82 -5.61
CA ASP A 99 4.29 -8.54 -6.07
C ASP A 99 4.04 -10.06 -6.13
N LYS A 100 3.39 -10.63 -5.11
CA LYS A 100 3.00 -12.05 -5.10
C LYS A 100 2.02 -12.39 -6.22
N MET A 101 1.04 -11.52 -6.49
CA MET A 101 0.09 -11.71 -7.60
C MET A 101 0.80 -11.72 -8.96
N LEU A 102 1.83 -10.88 -9.13
CA LEU A 102 2.61 -10.82 -10.36
C LEU A 102 3.49 -12.07 -10.52
N GLN A 103 4.18 -12.50 -9.47
CA GLN A 103 4.98 -13.74 -9.48
C GLN A 103 4.11 -14.99 -9.77
N GLY A 104 2.88 -15.03 -9.22
CA GLY A 104 1.93 -16.10 -9.51
C GLY A 104 1.34 -16.07 -10.92
N LYS A 105 1.40 -14.92 -11.62
CA LYS A 105 0.99 -14.79 -13.03
C LYS A 105 2.10 -15.15 -14.00
N GLU A 106 3.37 -14.93 -13.65
CA GLU A 106 4.51 -15.30 -14.50
C GLU A 106 4.77 -16.82 -14.53
N THR A 107 4.14 -17.58 -13.62
CA THR A 107 4.30 -19.04 -13.48
C THR A 107 3.11 -19.85 -14.00
N ALA A 108 2.12 -19.21 -14.61
CA ALA A 108 0.93 -19.84 -15.22
C ALA A 108 0.92 -19.65 -16.74
#